data_AF-F7JQ04-F1
#
_entry.id   AF-F7JQ04-F1
#
_cell.length_a   1.000
_cell.length_b   1.000
_cell.length_c   1.000
_cell.angle_alpha   90.00
_cell.angle_beta   90.00
_cell.angle_gamma   90.00
#
_symmetry.space_group_name_H-M   'P 1'
#
loop_
_entity.id
_entity.type
_entity.pdbx_description
1 polymer ?
#
loop_
_entity_poly.entity_id
_entity_poly.type
_entity_poly.pdbx_seq_one_letter_code
_entity_poly.pdbx_strand_id
1 'polypeptide(L)'
;MCGFAGFVGEVENRNQVLTDMMNTIVHRGPDSEGRYVDEDAALGFRRLSIIDLSEVGDQPLYNEDKTLVLVFNGEIYNYQELRKELVEAGHVFASNTDSETLVHGFEEWGEKLVDRLRGMYAFAIWDIKKKNYLQPGTFSGSNRFILRR
;
A
#
# COMPACT_ATOMS: atom_id res chain seq x y z
N MET A 1 3.90 -6.11 -14.49
CA MET A 1 3.15 -5.04 -13.81
C MET A 1 2.94 -5.53 -12.39
N CYS A 2 3.47 -4.85 -11.36
CA CYS A 2 3.47 -5.31 -9.96
C CYS A 2 2.08 -5.67 -9.44
N GLY A 3 1.95 -6.41 -8.34
CA GLY A 3 0.65 -6.74 -7.73
C GLY A 3 0.71 -6.79 -6.22
N PHE A 4 -0.43 -6.70 -5.56
CA PHE A 4 -0.54 -6.86 -4.11
C PHE A 4 -1.75 -7.69 -3.70
N ALA A 5 -1.64 -8.30 -2.53
CA ALA A 5 -2.66 -9.12 -1.92
C ALA A 5 -2.64 -8.94 -0.40
N GLY A 6 -3.76 -9.16 0.26
CA GLY A 6 -3.81 -9.05 1.70
C GLY A 6 -5.17 -9.35 2.31
N PHE A 7 -5.20 -9.35 3.63
CA PHE A 7 -6.41 -9.53 4.40
C PHE A 7 -6.36 -8.85 5.77
N VAL A 8 -7.53 -8.63 6.35
CA VAL A 8 -7.78 -8.10 7.70
C VAL A 8 -8.67 -9.10 8.46
N GLY A 9 -8.58 -9.11 9.78
CA GLY A 9 -9.27 -10.04 10.67
C GLY A 9 -8.47 -11.31 10.96
N GLU A 10 -9.01 -12.17 11.82
CA GLU A 10 -8.38 -13.39 12.28
C GLU A 10 -8.31 -14.46 11.19
N VAL A 11 -7.12 -14.97 10.93
CA VAL A 11 -6.86 -16.07 9.99
C VAL A 11 -5.80 -16.98 10.60
N GLU A 12 -6.07 -18.27 10.74
CA GLU A 12 -5.04 -19.23 11.14
C GLU A 12 -3.94 -19.33 10.08
N ASN A 13 -2.70 -19.52 10.51
CA ASN A 13 -1.53 -19.62 9.61
C ASN A 13 -1.38 -18.42 8.66
N ARG A 14 -1.58 -17.19 9.17
CA ARG A 14 -1.56 -15.92 8.39
C ARG A 14 -0.43 -15.85 7.37
N ASN A 15 0.79 -16.18 7.79
CA ASN A 15 1.98 -16.17 6.93
C ASN A 15 1.84 -17.10 5.71
N GLN A 16 1.35 -18.32 5.91
CA GLN A 16 1.14 -19.27 4.81
C GLN A 16 0.02 -18.80 3.90
N VAL A 17 -1.10 -18.35 4.47
CA VAL A 17 -2.23 -17.83 3.68
C VAL A 17 -1.81 -16.64 2.81
N LEU A 18 -1.06 -15.69 3.38
CA LEU A 18 -0.54 -14.56 2.61
C LEU A 18 0.41 -15.03 1.51
N THR A 19 1.30 -15.99 1.81
CA THR A 19 2.24 -16.58 0.84
C THR A 19 1.49 -17.21 -0.33
N ASP A 20 0.44 -17.99 -0.07
CA ASP A 20 -0.38 -18.62 -1.09
C ASP A 20 -1.10 -17.56 -1.95
N MET A 21 -1.65 -16.51 -1.32
CA MET A 21 -2.27 -15.39 -2.03
C MET A 21 -1.29 -14.69 -2.96
N MET A 22 -0.08 -14.38 -2.49
CA MET A 22 0.98 -13.77 -3.31
C MET A 22 1.47 -14.68 -4.43
N ASN A 23 1.50 -15.99 -4.22
CA ASN A 23 1.87 -16.95 -5.27
C ASN A 23 0.85 -16.96 -6.42
N THR A 24 -0.43 -16.69 -6.15
CA THR A 24 -1.43 -16.56 -7.22
C THR A 24 -1.18 -15.38 -8.17
N ILE A 25 -0.39 -14.39 -7.73
CA ILE A 25 -0.05 -13.18 -8.50
C ILE A 25 1.45 -13.07 -8.80
N VAL A 26 2.25 -14.14 -8.62
CA VAL A 26 3.70 -14.09 -8.84
C VAL A 26 4.09 -13.67 -10.26
N HIS A 27 3.30 -14.07 -11.26
CA HIS A 27 3.49 -13.70 -12.67
C HIS A 27 3.44 -12.18 -12.92
N ARG A 28 2.85 -11.41 -12.00
CA ARG A 28 2.79 -9.95 -12.05
C ARG A 28 4.12 -9.30 -11.62
N GLY A 29 4.83 -9.92 -10.69
CA GLY A 29 6.07 -9.42 -10.11
C GLY A 29 6.96 -10.56 -9.62
N PRO A 30 7.69 -11.24 -10.52
CA PRO A 30 8.54 -12.37 -10.19
C PRO A 30 9.86 -11.96 -9.54
N ASP A 31 10.23 -10.68 -9.57
CA ASP A 31 11.61 -10.24 -9.24
C ASP A 31 11.81 -10.00 -7.76
N SER A 32 10.82 -9.42 -7.07
CA SER A 32 10.87 -9.25 -5.62
C SER A 32 9.50 -9.35 -4.96
N GLU A 33 9.52 -9.58 -3.64
CA GLU A 33 8.36 -9.58 -2.79
C GLU A 33 8.60 -8.81 -1.50
N GLY A 34 7.52 -8.31 -0.91
CA GLY A 34 7.55 -7.74 0.43
C GLY A 34 6.27 -8.08 1.18
N ARG A 35 6.37 -8.10 2.51
CA ARG A 35 5.30 -8.59 3.38
C ARG A 35 5.23 -7.76 4.65
N TYR A 36 4.00 -7.59 5.11
CA TYR A 36 3.66 -7.14 6.45
C TYR A 36 2.65 -8.12 7.03
N VAL A 37 2.85 -8.55 8.26
CA VAL A 37 1.92 -9.43 8.99
C VAL A 37 1.94 -9.00 10.46
N ASP A 38 0.76 -8.68 10.99
CA ASP A 38 0.52 -8.54 12.42
C ASP A 38 -0.64 -9.45 12.85
N GLU A 39 -1.18 -9.23 14.04
CA GLU A 39 -2.29 -10.00 14.61
C GLU A 39 -3.61 -9.81 13.85
N ASP A 40 -3.79 -8.65 13.20
CA ASP A 40 -5.07 -8.16 12.67
C ASP A 40 -5.09 -8.07 11.14
N ALA A 41 -3.96 -7.88 10.49
CA ALA A 41 -3.81 -7.71 9.05
C ALA A 41 -2.58 -8.43 8.48
N ALA A 42 -2.60 -8.64 7.17
CA ALA A 42 -1.49 -9.16 6.39
C ALA A 42 -1.52 -8.51 5.01
N LEU A 43 -0.43 -7.90 4.58
CA LEU A 43 -0.29 -7.23 3.29
C LEU A 43 0.95 -7.76 2.58
N GLY A 44 0.83 -8.04 1.29
CA GLY A 44 1.88 -8.64 0.48
C GLY A 44 1.99 -7.95 -0.86
N PHE A 45 3.21 -7.75 -1.33
CA PHE A 45 3.52 -7.08 -2.59
C PHE A 45 4.42 -7.97 -3.46
N ARG A 46 4.23 -7.89 -4.78
CA ARG A 46 5.03 -8.55 -5.82
C ARG A 46 5.48 -7.49 -6.82
N ARG A 47 6.78 -7.29 -6.96
CA ARG A 47 7.36 -6.28 -7.85
C ARG A 47 7.85 -6.91 -9.14
N LEU A 48 7.53 -6.27 -10.27
CA LEU A 48 8.25 -6.48 -11.54
C LEU A 48 9.21 -5.31 -11.71
N SER A 49 10.49 -5.60 -11.82
CA SER A 49 11.53 -4.61 -12.10
C SER A 49 11.77 -4.55 -13.60
N ILE A 50 11.34 -3.46 -14.23
CA ILE A 50 11.59 -3.22 -15.66
C ILE A 50 12.88 -2.41 -15.85
N ILE A 51 13.11 -1.41 -14.98
CA ILE A 51 14.33 -0.61 -14.90
C ILE A 51 14.59 -0.33 -13.42
N ASP A 52 15.75 -0.78 -12.93
CA ASP A 52 16.33 -0.52 -11.62
C ASP A 52 15.59 -1.10 -10.38
N LEU A 53 16.31 -1.95 -9.63
CA LEU A 53 15.92 -2.53 -8.34
C LEU A 53 16.34 -1.64 -7.16
N SER A 54 16.39 -0.30 -7.34
CA SER A 54 16.65 0.56 -6.20
C SER A 54 15.61 0.31 -5.09
N GLU A 55 16.07 0.32 -3.83
CA GLU A 55 15.25 0.13 -2.62
C GLU A 55 14.24 1.28 -2.43
N VAL A 56 14.40 2.36 -3.21
CA VAL A 56 13.51 3.52 -3.21
C VAL A 56 12.15 3.10 -3.76
N GLY A 57 11.16 3.02 -2.87
CA GLY A 57 9.80 2.59 -3.22
C GLY A 57 9.55 1.09 -3.05
N ASP A 58 10.41 0.38 -2.31
CA ASP A 58 10.09 -0.97 -1.84
C ASP A 58 8.81 -0.96 -1.00
N GLN A 59 8.04 -2.05 -1.13
CA GLN A 59 6.73 -2.18 -0.51
C GLN A 59 6.64 -3.48 0.29
N PRO A 60 5.94 -3.50 1.44
CA PRO A 60 5.08 -2.42 1.95
C PRO A 60 5.82 -1.15 2.37
N LEU A 61 5.24 0.00 2.06
CA LEU A 61 5.74 1.33 2.42
C LEU A 61 5.16 1.75 3.78
N TYR A 62 5.90 2.54 4.55
CA TYR A 62 5.47 3.00 5.87
C TYR A 62 5.52 4.51 5.96
N ASN A 63 4.71 5.10 6.84
CA ASN A 63 4.93 6.47 7.28
C ASN A 63 6.15 6.55 8.23
N GLU A 64 6.52 7.75 8.64
CA GLU A 64 7.73 8.07 9.40
C GLU A 64 7.83 7.33 10.75
N ASP A 65 6.70 7.13 11.42
CA ASP A 65 6.63 6.44 12.71
C ASP A 65 6.25 4.95 12.58
N LYS A 66 6.14 4.46 11.33
CA LYS A 66 5.79 3.09 10.96
C LYS A 66 4.48 2.59 11.54
N THR A 67 3.50 3.47 11.72
CA THR A 67 2.17 3.10 12.22
C THR A 67 1.11 2.97 11.12
N LEU A 68 1.47 3.37 9.90
CA LEU A 68 0.71 3.11 8.69
C LEU A 68 1.51 2.21 7.74
N VAL A 69 0.82 1.30 7.06
CA VAL A 69 1.41 0.35 6.11
C VAL A 69 0.68 0.41 4.79
N LEU A 70 1.39 0.70 3.70
CA LEU A 70 0.85 0.87 2.36
C LEU A 70 1.34 -0.26 1.42
N VAL A 71 0.41 -0.81 0.65
CA VAL A 71 0.71 -1.48 -0.62
C VAL A 71 -0.03 -0.76 -1.75
N PHE A 72 0.63 -0.55 -2.88
CA PHE A 72 0.24 0.34 -3.96
C PHE A 72 0.72 -0.16 -5.31
N ASN A 73 -0.16 -0.14 -6.29
CA ASN A 73 0.18 -0.33 -7.69
C ASN A 73 -0.51 0.76 -8.52
N GLY A 74 0.29 1.55 -9.23
CA GLY A 74 -0.22 2.64 -10.04
C GLY A 74 0.73 3.81 -10.12
N GLU A 75 0.17 4.97 -10.46
CA GLU A 75 0.84 6.26 -10.53
C GLU A 75 -0.11 7.36 -10.04
N ILE A 76 0.37 8.24 -9.16
CA ILE A 76 -0.36 9.43 -8.68
C ILE A 76 0.18 10.66 -9.41
N TYR A 77 -0.57 11.17 -10.38
CA TYR A 77 -0.12 12.25 -11.26
C TYR A 77 0.05 13.60 -10.57
N ASN A 78 -0.79 13.89 -9.57
CA ASN A 78 -0.74 15.14 -8.81
C ASN A 78 0.07 15.02 -7.51
N TYR A 79 0.95 14.01 -7.36
CA TYR A 79 1.68 13.77 -6.11
C TYR A 79 2.54 14.96 -5.67
N GLN A 80 3.09 15.74 -6.60
CA GLN A 80 3.92 16.91 -6.29
C GLN A 80 3.13 18.05 -5.65
N GLU A 81 1.87 18.24 -6.06
CA GLU A 81 0.98 19.24 -5.46
C GLU A 81 0.61 18.81 -4.04
N LEU A 82 0.15 17.58 -3.88
CA LEU A 82 -0.22 17.00 -2.59
C LEU A 82 0.96 16.96 -1.60
N ARG A 83 2.16 16.62 -2.08
CA ARG A 83 3.37 16.61 -1.26
C ARG A 83 3.67 17.98 -0.67
N LYS A 84 3.50 19.07 -1.44
CA LYS A 84 3.72 20.44 -0.91
C LYS A 84 2.79 20.72 0.25
N GLU A 85 1.50 20.41 0.10
CA GLU A 85 0.52 20.58 1.17
C GLU A 85 0.87 19.75 2.42
N LEU A 86 1.30 18.50 2.23
CA LEU A 86 1.68 17.61 3.34
C LEU A 86 2.96 18.08 4.05
N VAL A 87 3.95 18.57 3.31
CA VAL A 87 5.17 19.15 3.91
C VAL A 87 4.83 20.43 4.68
N GLU A 88 3.92 21.27 4.17
CA GLU A 88 3.41 22.46 4.88
C GLU A 88 2.62 22.08 6.15
N ALA A 89 1.94 20.93 6.15
CA ALA A 89 1.27 20.37 7.32
C ALA A 89 2.24 19.69 8.33
N GLY A 90 3.51 19.49 7.95
CA GLY A 90 4.57 19.00 8.83
C GLY A 90 5.03 17.56 8.59
N HIS A 91 4.55 16.88 7.55
CA HIS A 91 4.98 15.52 7.23
C HIS A 91 6.41 15.46 6.70
N VAL A 92 7.12 14.38 7.06
CA VAL A 92 8.52 14.15 6.67
C VAL A 92 8.61 12.97 5.72
N PHE A 93 8.95 13.26 4.46
CA PHE A 93 9.13 12.25 3.42
C PHE A 93 10.59 11.74 3.39
N ALA A 94 10.74 10.42 3.32
CA ALA A 94 12.00 9.72 3.14
C ALA A 94 12.42 9.56 1.66
N SER A 95 11.48 9.68 0.73
CA SER A 95 11.73 9.52 -0.71
C SER A 95 11.09 10.63 -1.54
N ASN A 96 11.29 10.62 -2.86
CA ASN A 96 10.57 11.47 -3.81
C ASN A 96 9.55 10.68 -4.64
N THR A 97 9.12 9.52 -4.15
CA THR A 97 8.13 8.68 -4.83
C THR A 97 6.73 9.25 -4.67
N ASP A 98 5.85 8.94 -5.62
CA ASP A 98 4.45 9.30 -5.58
C ASP A 98 3.65 8.48 -4.56
N SER A 99 4.06 7.23 -4.31
CA SER A 99 3.45 6.32 -3.35
C SER A 99 3.49 6.83 -1.91
N GLU A 100 4.55 7.55 -1.52
CA GLU A 100 4.68 8.12 -0.18
C GLU A 100 3.62 9.21 0.11
N THR A 101 3.12 9.89 -0.93
CA THR A 101 2.00 10.82 -0.78
C THR A 101 0.72 10.11 -0.32
N LEU A 102 0.56 8.82 -0.61
CA LEU A 102 -0.62 8.07 -0.16
C LEU A 102 -0.59 7.82 1.35
N VAL A 103 0.57 7.45 1.91
CA VAL A 103 0.65 7.10 3.34
C VAL A 103 0.49 8.33 4.22
N HIS A 104 1.17 9.44 3.90
CA HIS A 104 1.00 10.70 4.62
C HIS A 104 -0.35 11.36 4.30
N GLY A 105 -0.85 11.24 3.08
CA GLY A 105 -2.16 11.77 2.72
C GLY A 105 -3.30 11.08 3.49
N PHE A 106 -3.18 9.79 3.79
CA PHE A 106 -4.13 9.09 4.66
C PHE A 106 -3.98 9.51 6.13
N GLU A 107 -2.74 9.72 6.59
CA GLU A 107 -2.47 10.24 7.92
C GLU A 107 -3.16 11.59 8.17
N GLU A 108 -3.05 12.51 7.20
CA GLU A 108 -3.61 13.87 7.31
C GLU A 108 -5.12 13.93 7.02
N TRP A 109 -5.58 13.28 5.94
CA TRP A 109 -6.95 13.46 5.43
C TRP A 109 -7.87 12.26 5.67
N GLY A 110 -7.32 11.13 6.13
CA GLY A 110 -8.07 9.88 6.27
C GLY A 110 -8.67 9.43 4.94
N GLU A 111 -9.93 8.98 4.98
CA GLU A 111 -10.66 8.49 3.80
C GLU A 111 -10.84 9.56 2.70
N LYS A 112 -10.83 10.86 3.07
CA LYS A 112 -10.94 11.97 2.12
C LYS A 112 -9.74 12.08 1.19
N LEU A 113 -8.65 11.36 1.46
CA LEU A 113 -7.52 11.22 0.55
C LEU A 113 -7.99 10.90 -0.88
N VAL A 114 -8.95 9.96 -1.02
CA VAL A 114 -9.40 9.45 -2.33
C VAL A 114 -9.92 10.55 -3.23
N ASP A 115 -10.62 11.54 -2.66
CA ASP A 115 -11.18 12.68 -3.40
C ASP A 115 -10.10 13.63 -3.95
N ARG A 116 -8.87 13.53 -3.44
CA ARG A 116 -7.74 14.39 -3.80
C ARG A 116 -6.81 13.77 -4.84
N LEU A 117 -6.93 12.47 -5.09
CA LEU A 117 -6.00 11.74 -5.97
C LEU A 117 -6.40 11.89 -7.44
N ARG A 118 -5.42 12.19 -8.29
CA ARG A 118 -5.52 12.08 -9.75
C ARG A 118 -4.50 11.07 -10.23
N GLY A 119 -4.95 10.01 -10.88
CA GLY A 119 -4.04 8.94 -11.27
C GLY A 119 -4.75 7.68 -11.73
N MET A 120 -3.95 6.66 -11.98
CA MET A 120 -4.40 5.28 -12.12
C MET A 120 -3.79 4.51 -10.97
N TYR A 121 -4.60 4.13 -9.99
CA TYR A 121 -4.09 3.54 -8.77
C TYR A 121 -4.99 2.45 -8.22
N ALA A 122 -4.35 1.53 -7.53
CA ALA A 122 -4.95 0.64 -6.56
C ALA A 122 -4.01 0.61 -5.35
N PHE A 123 -4.57 0.70 -4.14
CA PHE A 123 -3.79 0.59 -2.93
C PHE A 123 -4.61 0.03 -1.77
N ALA A 124 -3.92 -0.42 -0.74
CA ALA A 124 -4.47 -0.65 0.59
C ALA A 124 -3.55 -0.02 1.64
N ILE A 125 -4.13 0.69 2.61
CA ILE A 125 -3.43 1.25 3.76
C ILE A 125 -3.98 0.61 5.02
N TRP A 126 -3.11 0.07 5.88
CA TRP A 126 -3.42 -0.45 7.21
C TRP A 126 -2.96 0.53 8.28
N ASP A 127 -3.86 0.93 9.17
CA ASP A 127 -3.54 1.71 10.38
C ASP A 127 -3.41 0.75 11.56
N ILE A 128 -2.16 0.54 11.99
CA ILE A 128 -1.81 -0.41 13.07
C ILE A 128 -2.43 0.05 14.39
N LYS A 129 -2.48 1.36 14.64
CA LYS A 129 -2.97 1.92 15.91
C LYS A 129 -4.49 1.85 16.00
N LYS A 130 -5.19 2.19 14.91
CA LYS A 130 -6.66 2.22 14.87
C LYS A 130 -7.29 0.88 14.50
N LYS A 131 -6.49 -0.09 14.04
CA LYS A 131 -6.95 -1.39 13.53
C LYS A 131 -8.01 -1.24 12.43
N ASN A 132 -7.81 -0.28 11.53
CA ASN A 132 -8.68 -0.05 10.38
C ASN A 132 -7.85 0.03 9.10
N TYR A 133 -8.52 -0.03 7.96
CA TYR A 133 -7.87 0.02 6.67
C TYR A 133 -8.65 0.86 5.66
N LEU A 134 -7.93 1.44 4.71
CA LEU A 134 -8.50 2.11 3.54
C LEU A 134 -8.14 1.34 2.27
N GLN A 135 -9.15 1.02 1.47
CA GLN A 135 -8.98 0.46 0.13
C GLN A 135 -10.04 1.07 -0.81
N PRO A 136 -9.65 1.98 -1.73
CA PRO A 136 -10.59 2.66 -2.61
C PRO A 136 -11.27 1.69 -3.58
N GLY A 137 -12.55 1.93 -3.88
CA GLY A 137 -13.30 1.22 -4.92
C GLY A 137 -13.74 -0.22 -4.55
N THR A 138 -13.41 -0.72 -3.36
CA THR A 138 -13.94 -1.97 -2.82
C THR A 138 -15.19 -1.71 -1.98
N PHE A 139 -16.33 -1.65 -2.66
CA PHE A 139 -17.64 -1.80 -2.01
C PHE A 139 -17.94 -3.29 -1.84
N SER A 140 -17.54 -3.89 -0.71
CA SER A 140 -18.24 -4.99 -0.04
C SER A 140 -17.37 -5.44 1.12
N GLY A 141 -17.99 -5.83 2.25
CA GLY A 141 -17.32 -6.26 3.49
C GLY A 141 -16.51 -7.54 3.40
N SER A 142 -15.69 -7.70 2.36
CA SER A 142 -14.65 -8.72 2.27
C SER A 142 -13.37 -8.16 2.85
N ASN A 143 -12.96 -8.67 4.01
CA ASN A 143 -11.67 -8.36 4.60
C ASN A 143 -10.49 -9.00 3.84
N ARG A 144 -10.66 -9.47 2.60
CA ARG A 144 -9.60 -10.04 1.77
C ARG A 144 -9.60 -9.33 0.42
N PHE A 145 -8.40 -9.02 -0.06
CA PHE A 145 -8.19 -8.36 -1.34
C PHE A 145 -7.02 -8.96 -2.11
N ILE A 146 -7.16 -8.98 -3.43
CA ILE A 146 -6.08 -9.33 -4.37
C ILE A 146 -6.22 -8.41 -5.59
N LEU A 147 -5.20 -7.62 -5.88
CA LEU A 147 -5.12 -6.90 -7.14
C LEU A 147 -4.49 -7.80 -8.21
N ARG A 148 -5.30 -8.21 -9.18
CA ARG A 148 -4.88 -9.09 -10.29
C ARG A 148 -4.80 -8.40 -11.66
N ARG A 149 -5.41 -7.22 -11.82
CA ARG A 149 -5.58 -6.56 -13.13
C ARG A 149 -4.49 -5.54 -13.40
#